data_AF-A0A1I4GH34-F1
#
_entry.id   AF-A0A1I4GH34-F1
#
_cell.length_a   1.000
_cell.length_b   1.000
_cell.length_c   1.000
_cell.angle_alpha   90.00
_cell.angle_beta   90.00
_cell.angle_gamma   90.00
#
_symmetry.space_group_name_H-M   'P 1'
#
loop_
_entity.id
_entity.type
_entity.pdbx_description
1 polymer ?
#
loop_
_entity_poly.entity_id
_entity_poly.type
_entity_poly.pdbx_seq_one_letter_code
_entity_poly.pdbx_strand_id
1 'polypeptide(L)'
;MREIVAAELVVGVKIADRMDALALIEMAPDVFLRTTTPWGQPKVAFRMAGIEEDHLAELVTEAWRVQAPKYLRREFDNLGR
;
A
#
# COMPACT_ATOMS: atom_id res chain seq x y z
N MET A 1 4.92 17.42 -0.41
CA MET A 1 4.79 16.07 0.21
C MET A 1 5.11 16.06 1.70
N ARG A 2 6.28 16.53 2.17
CA ARG A 2 6.56 16.65 3.62
C ARG A 2 5.45 17.41 4.37
N GLU A 3 4.92 18.47 3.77
CA GLU A 3 3.79 19.24 4.33
C GLU A 3 2.46 18.45 4.35
N ILE A 4 2.13 17.71 3.28
CA ILE A 4 0.92 16.86 3.24
C ILE A 4 1.02 15.73 4.27
N VAL A 5 2.17 15.07 4.41
CA VAL A 5 2.37 14.04 5.46
C VAL A 5 2.29 14.65 6.87
N ALA A 6 2.61 15.93 7.02
CA ALA A 6 2.51 16.63 8.30
C ALA A 6 1.08 17.15 8.59
N ALA A 7 0.26 17.37 7.56
CA ALA A 7 -1.10 17.89 7.67
C ALA A 7 -2.19 16.81 7.66
N GLU A 8 -1.91 15.66 7.04
CA GLU A 8 -2.87 14.57 6.82
C GLU A 8 -2.28 13.23 7.26
N LEU A 9 -3.14 12.34 7.78
CA LEU A 9 -2.73 10.97 8.09
C LEU A 9 -2.51 10.19 6.80
N VAL A 10 -1.24 9.94 6.51
CA VAL A 10 -0.78 9.20 5.32
C VAL A 10 -0.03 7.95 5.75
N VAL A 11 -0.34 6.83 5.12
CA VAL A 11 0.35 5.54 5.34
C VAL A 11 1.09 5.14 4.06
N GLY A 12 2.34 4.72 4.22
CA GLY A 12 3.17 4.20 3.13
C GLY A 12 3.31 2.68 3.24
N VAL A 13 3.03 1.97 2.16
CA VAL A 13 3.14 0.50 2.11
C VAL A 13 4.06 0.03 0.99
N LYS A 14 4.68 -1.13 1.19
CA LYS A 14 5.40 -1.84 0.14
C LYS A 14 4.43 -2.50 -0.81
N ILE A 15 4.78 -2.56 -2.09
CA ILE A 15 3.99 -3.26 -3.09
C ILE A 15 4.88 -4.21 -3.89
N ALA A 16 4.26 -5.17 -4.56
CA ALA A 16 4.97 -6.19 -5.32
C ALA A 16 5.63 -5.62 -6.59
N ASP A 17 4.88 -4.84 -7.38
CA ASP A 17 5.32 -4.29 -8.66
C ASP A 17 5.05 -2.79 -8.76
N ARG A 18 5.99 -2.03 -9.33
CA ARG A 18 5.83 -0.61 -9.63
C ARG A 18 4.63 -0.32 -10.52
N MET A 19 4.27 -1.21 -11.45
CA MET A 19 3.10 -0.99 -12.32
C MET A 19 1.78 -0.95 -11.52
N ASP A 20 1.65 -1.77 -10.48
CA ASP A 20 0.46 -1.75 -9.62
C ASP A 20 0.36 -0.43 -8.85
N ALA A 21 1.49 0.15 -8.39
CA ALA A 21 1.48 1.49 -7.77
C ALA A 21 0.98 2.54 -8.75
N LEU A 22 1.46 2.50 -9.98
CA LEU A 22 1.06 3.47 -11.01
C LEU A 22 -0.42 3.34 -11.30
N ALA A 23 -0.94 2.12 -11.42
CA ALA A 23 -2.36 1.87 -11.63
C ALA A 23 -3.20 2.43 -10.47
N LEU A 24 -2.83 2.17 -9.21
CA LEU A 24 -3.53 2.72 -8.04
C LEU A 24 -3.56 4.27 -8.04
N ILE A 25 -2.41 4.88 -8.37
CA ILE A 25 -2.28 6.34 -8.48
C ILE A 25 -3.14 6.90 -9.61
N GLU A 26 -3.20 6.23 -10.75
CA GLU A 26 -3.99 6.68 -11.90
C GLU A 26 -5.49 6.50 -11.67
N MET A 27 -5.90 5.41 -11.02
CA MET A 27 -7.31 5.11 -10.76
C MET A 27 -7.91 5.96 -9.64
N ALA A 28 -7.13 6.32 -8.62
CA ALA A 28 -7.61 7.11 -7.49
C ALA A 28 -6.55 8.12 -7.00
N PRO A 29 -6.23 9.16 -7.79
CA PRO A 29 -5.18 10.13 -7.48
C PRO A 29 -5.45 10.98 -6.22
N ASP A 30 -6.71 11.09 -5.79
CA ASP A 30 -7.08 11.75 -4.55
C ASP A 30 -6.82 10.88 -3.31
N VAL A 31 -6.69 9.57 -3.49
CA VAL A 31 -6.39 8.60 -2.42
C VAL A 31 -4.90 8.28 -2.41
N PHE A 32 -4.34 7.93 -3.57
CA PHE A 32 -2.96 7.48 -3.73
C PHE A 32 -2.03 8.59 -4.21
N LEU A 33 -0.92 8.73 -3.52
CA LEU A 33 0.04 9.80 -3.71
C LEU A 33 1.12 9.36 -4.70
N ARG A 34 1.45 10.23 -5.67
CA ARG A 34 2.62 10.05 -6.54
C ARG A 34 3.90 9.98 -5.69
N THR A 35 4.56 8.83 -5.71
CA THR A 35 5.82 8.61 -4.97
C THR A 35 6.93 9.53 -5.49
N THR A 36 7.63 10.23 -4.58
CA THR A 36 8.67 11.22 -4.91
C THR A 36 10.11 10.74 -4.69
N THR A 37 10.33 9.52 -4.18
CA THR A 37 11.69 9.00 -3.90
C THR A 37 12.05 7.84 -4.82
N PRO A 38 13.08 7.98 -5.67
CA PRO A 38 13.47 6.96 -6.65
C PRO A 38 14.21 5.75 -6.05
N TRP A 39 14.52 5.75 -4.75
CA TRP A 39 15.32 4.71 -4.09
C TRP A 39 14.46 3.77 -3.21
N GLY A 40 14.67 2.47 -3.38
CA GLY A 40 14.06 1.38 -2.60
C GLY A 40 13.12 0.47 -3.41
N GLN A 41 12.57 -0.53 -2.72
CA GLN A 41 11.50 -1.41 -3.24
C GLN A 41 10.25 -0.58 -3.61
N PRO A 42 9.41 -1.06 -4.56
CA PRO A 42 8.17 -0.40 -4.92
C PRO A 42 7.29 -0.11 -3.69
N LYS A 43 6.76 1.11 -3.64
CA LYS A 43 5.94 1.60 -2.53
C LYS A 43 4.96 2.65 -3.00
N VAL A 44 3.80 2.67 -2.37
CA VAL A 44 2.77 3.69 -2.57
C VAL A 44 2.38 4.25 -1.21
N ALA A 45 2.05 5.55 -1.19
CA ALA A 45 1.48 6.19 -0.02
C ALA A 45 0.03 6.56 -0.31
N PHE A 46 -0.84 6.47 0.68
CA PHE A 46 -2.25 6.79 0.54
C PHE A 46 -2.78 7.56 1.75
N ARG A 47 -3.81 8.36 1.52
CA ARG A 47 -4.53 9.10 2.56
C ARG A 47 -5.48 8.15 3.28
N MET A 48 -5.38 8.06 4.60
CA MET A 48 -6.30 7.22 5.39
C MET A 48 -7.75 7.69 5.30
N ALA A 49 -7.99 8.99 5.09
CA ALA A 49 -9.34 9.54 5.02
C ALA A 49 -10.11 9.16 3.73
N GLY A 50 -9.42 8.67 2.69
CA GLY A 50 -10.03 8.41 1.38
C GLY A 50 -10.05 6.94 0.96
N ILE A 51 -9.57 6.03 1.81
CA ILE A 51 -9.54 4.60 1.50
C ILE A 51 -10.72 3.88 2.14
N GLU A 52 -11.45 3.10 1.35
CA GLU A 52 -12.52 2.23 1.83
C GLU A 52 -11.97 1.08 2.68
N GLU A 53 -12.75 0.59 3.64
CA GLU A 53 -12.31 -0.42 4.62
C GLU A 53 -11.87 -1.74 3.95
N ASP A 54 -12.64 -2.23 2.98
CA ASP A 54 -12.31 -3.46 2.24
C ASP A 54 -11.01 -3.30 1.46
N HIS A 55 -10.83 -2.15 0.81
CA HIS A 55 -9.62 -1.85 0.05
C HIS A 55 -8.41 -1.65 0.98
N LEU A 56 -8.61 -1.06 2.16
CA LEU A 56 -7.56 -0.95 3.18
C LEU A 56 -7.12 -2.33 3.66
N ALA A 57 -8.07 -3.24 3.93
CA ALA A 57 -7.77 -4.60 4.35
C ALA A 57 -6.95 -5.36 3.29
N GLU A 58 -7.34 -5.23 2.03
CA GLU A 58 -6.61 -5.80 0.89
C GLU A 58 -5.19 -5.21 0.82
N LEU A 59 -5.07 -3.88 0.81
CA LEU A 59 -3.79 -3.19 0.65
C LEU A 59 -2.81 -3.53 1.78
N VAL A 60 -3.30 -3.59 3.02
CA VAL A 60 -2.49 -3.99 4.19
C VAL A 60 -2.07 -5.45 4.08
N THR A 61 -2.97 -6.33 3.65
CA THR A 61 -2.69 -7.76 3.50
C THR A 61 -1.64 -7.99 2.41
N GLU A 62 -1.79 -7.37 1.24
CA GLU A 62 -0.85 -7.50 0.13
C GLU A 62 0.52 -6.89 0.48
N ALA A 63 0.53 -5.73 1.14
CA ALA A 63 1.77 -5.12 1.62
C ALA A 63 2.50 -6.02 2.63
N TRP A 64 1.76 -6.65 3.54
CA TRP A 64 2.31 -7.63 4.46
C TRP A 64 2.84 -8.84 3.71
N ARG A 65 2.07 -9.38 2.75
CA ARG A 65 2.49 -10.52 1.91
C ARG A 65 3.79 -10.20 1.21
N VAL A 66 4.06 -9.00 0.70
CA VAL A 66 5.34 -8.69 0.03
C VAL A 66 6.54 -9.01 0.93
N GLN A 67 6.45 -8.69 2.21
CA GLN A 67 7.55 -8.79 3.18
C GLN A 67 7.48 -10.01 4.11
N ALA A 68 6.34 -10.69 4.19
CA ALA A 68 6.12 -11.77 5.15
C ALA A 68 7.01 -12.98 4.85
N PRO A 69 7.55 -13.66 5.88
CA PRO A 69 8.16 -14.98 5.74
C PRO A 69 7.20 -16.01 5.12
N LYS A 70 7.74 -16.96 4.33
CA LYS A 70 6.94 -17.97 3.60
C LYS A 70 6.01 -18.79 4.51
N TYR A 71 6.46 -19.12 5.74
CA TYR A 71 5.67 -19.92 6.67
C TYR A 71 4.45 -19.16 7.18
N LEU A 72 4.57 -17.85 7.48
CA LEU A 72 3.44 -17.03 7.92
C LEU A 72 2.45 -16.81 6.78
N ARG A 73 2.92 -16.57 5.55
CA ARG A 73 2.01 -16.48 4.39
C ARG A 73 1.18 -17.74 4.24
N ARG A 74 1.82 -18.90 4.31
CA ARG A 74 1.14 -20.20 4.23
C ARG A 74 0.14 -20.41 5.37
N GLU A 75 0.50 -20.03 6.59
CA GLU A 75 -0.41 -20.08 7.74
C GLU A 75 -1.64 -19.20 7.50
N PHE A 76 -1.44 -17.97 7.04
CA PHE A 76 -2.52 -17.04 6.71
C PHE A 76 -3.43 -17.55 5.59
N ASP A 77 -2.86 -18.09 4.50
CA ASP A 77 -3.61 -18.69 3.39
C ASP A 77 -4.45 -19.89 3.83
N ASN A 78 -4.00 -20.63 4.85
CA ASN A 78 -4.73 -21.76 5.41
C ASN A 78 -5.85 -21.32 6.36
N LEU A 79 -5.77 -20.14 6.99
CA LEU A 79 -6.81 -19.61 7.88
C LEU A 79 -8.02 -19.06 7.11
N GLY A 80 -7.83 -18.63 5.86
CA GLY A 80 -8.87 -18.11 4.99
C GLY A 80 -9.64 -19.16 4.16
N ARG A 81 -9.41 -20.45 4.41
CA ARG A 81 -10.09 -21.57 3.74
C ARG A 81 -11.01 -22.29 4.72
#